data_AF-A0A934DA48-F1
#
_entry.id   AF-A0A934DA48-F1
#
_cell.length_a   1.000
_cell.length_b   1.000
_cell.length_c   1.000
_cell.angle_alpha   90.00
_cell.angle_beta   90.00
_cell.angle_gamma   90.00
#
_symmetry.space_group_name_H-M   'P 1'
#
loop_
_entity.id
_entity.type
_entity.pdbx_description
1 polymer ?
#
loop_
_entity_poly.entity_id
_entity_poly.type
_entity_poly.pdbx_seq_one_letter_code
_entity_poly.pdbx_strand_id
1 'polypeptide(L)'
;RFPTKNTPPTVQYVADEADPSVYAQPPLMSYTVASFQWAGHDFDGDETIASYRIALNDSLFGTHVTIPATISSVTLSVPRARSDTASASVDADVLIGSSPNLIRIATIRGLRLNANNVFYVKSVDVANDVSAFLKFPATGRNWYVQKPQSRILVVADYVGGGDSSAVRSFYKVSVFAFVAGGKFANFDQLDLRTGTTATRPFGVNVPALQQINPALTKTLKLYDAVIWYTDGTPSLTVARYVLFDYWSSPDGGHLIFTTAFLSPTFPDYGGAFRDLAPIDSMSAVPLNRTKFSGYVNPDSTSPATMYPVIGFKKTYSLFVFPVYSNIASRKIYTLPYPAGSQPFTTVGVMDANKRIIFIGIPLHAMMALPNGSQSVIPFFERALNDFGIH
;
A
#
# COMPACT_ATOMS: atom_id res chain seq x y z
N ARG A 1 -6.54 -22.55 -54.63
CA ARG A 1 -6.19 -22.09 -53.26
C ARG A 1 -6.16 -20.58 -53.29
N PHE A 2 -7.10 -19.91 -52.63
CA PHE A 2 -6.98 -18.47 -52.40
C PHE A 2 -5.90 -18.27 -51.32
N PRO A 3 -4.94 -17.35 -51.51
CA PRO A 3 -4.04 -16.98 -50.42
C PRO A 3 -4.88 -16.32 -49.33
N THR A 4 -4.93 -16.93 -48.14
CA THR A 4 -5.39 -16.24 -46.93
C THR A 4 -4.39 -15.14 -46.64
N LYS A 5 -4.82 -13.89 -46.74
CA LYS A 5 -4.01 -12.73 -46.40
C LYS A 5 -3.91 -12.68 -44.88
N ASN A 6 -2.69 -12.75 -44.36
CA ASN A 6 -2.41 -12.57 -42.93
C ASN A 6 -3.01 -11.25 -42.44
N THR A 7 -3.73 -11.29 -41.33
CA THR A 7 -4.34 -10.09 -40.73
C THR A 7 -3.46 -9.63 -39.57
N PRO A 8 -3.07 -8.35 -39.50
CA PRO A 8 -2.27 -7.89 -38.37
C PRO A 8 -3.01 -8.11 -37.04
N PRO A 9 -2.30 -8.53 -35.98
CA PRO A 9 -2.92 -8.75 -34.68
C PRO A 9 -3.35 -7.41 -34.05
N THR A 10 -4.08 -7.49 -32.94
CA THR A 10 -4.54 -6.34 -32.16
C THR A 10 -4.15 -6.48 -30.69
N VAL A 11 -4.08 -5.35 -29.98
CA VAL A 11 -3.87 -5.29 -28.53
C VAL A 11 -4.92 -4.37 -27.91
N GLN A 12 -5.50 -4.81 -26.79
CA GLN A 12 -6.62 -4.13 -26.14
C GLN A 12 -6.43 -4.06 -24.62
N TYR A 13 -7.11 -3.10 -23.99
CA TYR A 13 -7.15 -3.02 -22.53
C TYR A 13 -7.97 -4.17 -21.95
N VAL A 14 -7.57 -4.64 -20.78
CA VAL A 14 -8.39 -5.56 -19.97
C VAL A 14 -9.29 -4.76 -19.02
N ALA A 15 -10.43 -5.34 -18.62
CA ALA A 15 -11.31 -4.75 -17.62
C ALA A 15 -10.67 -4.78 -16.22
N ASP A 16 -11.00 -3.83 -15.34
CA ASP A 16 -10.63 -3.87 -13.92
C ASP A 16 -11.50 -4.92 -13.22
N GLU A 17 -10.90 -5.85 -12.47
CA GLU A 17 -11.66 -6.87 -11.74
C GLU A 17 -12.50 -6.28 -10.59
N ALA A 18 -12.14 -5.09 -10.09
CA ALA A 18 -12.94 -4.38 -9.09
C ALA A 18 -14.19 -3.70 -9.67
N ASP A 19 -14.10 -3.27 -10.94
CA ASP A 19 -15.13 -2.55 -11.66
C ASP A 19 -15.02 -2.88 -13.15
N PRO A 20 -15.69 -3.94 -13.63
CA PRO A 20 -15.61 -4.38 -15.02
C PRO A 20 -16.11 -3.36 -16.04
N SER A 21 -16.74 -2.26 -15.61
CA SER A 21 -17.18 -1.17 -16.49
C SER A 21 -16.03 -0.25 -16.93
N VAL A 22 -14.87 -0.34 -16.26
CA VAL A 22 -13.67 0.43 -16.60
C VAL A 22 -12.50 -0.49 -16.95
N TYR A 23 -11.56 0.05 -17.71
CA TYR A 23 -10.32 -0.66 -18.01
C TYR A 23 -9.33 -0.61 -16.83
N ALA A 24 -8.55 -1.67 -16.69
CA ALA A 24 -7.38 -1.69 -15.82
C ALA A 24 -6.34 -0.71 -16.36
N GLN A 25 -6.10 0.36 -15.61
CA GLN A 25 -5.19 1.44 -15.96
C GLN A 25 -4.19 1.63 -14.82
N PRO A 26 -2.97 2.12 -15.11
CA PRO A 26 -2.07 2.50 -14.04
C PRO A 26 -2.71 3.58 -13.15
N PRO A 27 -2.30 3.68 -11.88
CA PRO A 27 -2.66 4.78 -11.00
C PRO A 27 -2.40 6.16 -11.64
N LEU A 28 -3.18 7.18 -11.24
CA LEU A 28 -2.86 8.56 -11.65
C LEU A 28 -1.49 9.00 -11.13
N MET A 29 -1.16 8.60 -9.91
CA MET A 29 0.17 8.71 -9.34
C MET A 29 0.60 7.36 -8.78
N SER A 30 1.82 6.95 -9.11
CA SER A 30 2.53 5.85 -8.46
C SER A 30 3.92 6.32 -8.01
N TYR A 31 4.56 5.55 -7.13
CA TYR A 31 6.01 5.65 -7.00
C TYR A 31 6.69 4.94 -8.18
N THR A 32 7.95 4.53 -8.03
CA THR A 32 8.74 3.89 -9.09
C THR A 32 8.33 2.44 -9.38
N VAL A 33 7.06 2.09 -9.17
CA VAL A 33 6.47 0.79 -9.47
C VAL A 33 5.09 0.98 -10.12
N ALA A 34 4.84 0.27 -11.22
CA ALA A 34 3.52 0.20 -11.86
C ALA A 34 3.37 -1.10 -12.65
N SER A 35 2.16 -1.66 -12.69
CA SER A 35 1.84 -2.86 -13.48
C SER A 35 0.91 -2.53 -14.63
N PHE A 36 1.06 -3.28 -15.71
CA PHE A 36 0.31 -3.12 -16.96
C PHE A 36 -0.18 -4.49 -17.40
N GLN A 37 -1.39 -4.54 -17.94
CA GLN A 37 -1.98 -5.76 -18.46
C GLN A 37 -2.78 -5.43 -19.72
N TRP A 38 -2.68 -6.30 -20.72
CA TRP A 38 -3.35 -6.18 -22.01
C TRP A 38 -3.85 -7.55 -22.46
N ALA A 39 -4.71 -7.55 -23.49
CA ALA A 39 -5.07 -8.75 -24.23
C ALA A 39 -4.60 -8.58 -25.68
N GLY A 40 -3.90 -9.58 -26.20
CA GLY A 40 -3.64 -9.69 -27.64
C GLY A 40 -4.75 -10.50 -28.31
N HIS A 41 -5.11 -10.14 -29.53
CA HIS A 41 -6.04 -10.92 -30.34
C HIS A 41 -5.60 -10.94 -31.79
N ASP A 42 -5.61 -12.12 -32.42
CA ASP A 42 -5.33 -12.30 -33.84
C ASP A 42 -6.51 -13.02 -34.53
N PHE A 43 -6.89 -12.52 -35.70
CA PHE A 43 -7.99 -13.09 -36.47
C PHE A 43 -7.63 -14.46 -37.06
N ASP A 44 -6.34 -14.71 -37.29
CA ASP A 44 -5.83 -15.99 -37.77
C ASP A 44 -5.67 -17.02 -36.62
N GLY A 45 -5.95 -16.62 -35.38
CA GLY A 45 -5.94 -17.42 -34.14
C GLY A 45 -4.96 -16.85 -33.11
N ASP A 46 -5.34 -16.70 -31.84
CA ASP A 46 -4.46 -16.02 -30.85
C ASP A 46 -3.10 -16.72 -30.65
N GLU A 47 -3.00 -18.01 -30.99
CA GLU A 47 -1.75 -18.77 -31.03
C GLU A 47 -0.75 -18.30 -32.11
N THR A 48 -1.19 -17.51 -33.10
CA THR A 48 -0.32 -16.92 -34.13
C THR A 48 0.41 -15.68 -33.62
N ILE A 49 0.05 -15.15 -32.45
CA ILE A 49 0.84 -14.10 -31.78
C ILE A 49 2.16 -14.71 -31.33
N ALA A 50 3.27 -14.23 -31.89
CA ALA A 50 4.61 -14.72 -31.57
C ALA A 50 5.20 -14.01 -30.34
N SER A 51 4.97 -12.69 -30.21
CA SER A 51 5.51 -11.88 -29.12
C SER A 51 4.79 -10.56 -28.93
N TYR A 52 5.06 -9.89 -27.81
CA TYR A 52 4.77 -8.47 -27.64
C TYR A 52 6.05 -7.65 -27.61
N ARG A 53 5.98 -6.42 -28.10
CA ARG A 53 7.02 -5.41 -27.90
C ARG A 53 6.48 -4.35 -26.95
N ILE A 54 7.26 -4.01 -25.94
CA ILE A 54 6.93 -2.97 -24.96
C ILE A 54 7.96 -1.84 -25.01
N ALA A 55 7.50 -0.61 -24.85
CA ALA A 55 8.34 0.60 -24.85
C ALA A 55 7.84 1.59 -23.79
N LEU A 56 8.74 2.45 -23.31
CA LEU A 56 8.45 3.43 -22.28
C LEU A 56 8.85 4.82 -22.76
N ASN A 57 7.88 5.74 -22.79
CA ASN A 57 8.02 7.10 -23.30
C ASN A 57 8.54 7.20 -24.75
N ASP A 58 8.40 6.12 -25.51
CA ASP A 58 8.85 5.99 -26.89
C ASP A 58 7.75 5.37 -27.75
N SER A 59 7.02 6.21 -28.48
CA SER A 59 5.95 5.79 -29.39
C SER A 59 6.48 5.23 -30.71
N LEU A 60 7.76 5.41 -31.02
CA LEU A 60 8.40 4.90 -32.23
C LEU A 60 8.98 3.49 -32.02
N PHE A 61 9.04 3.01 -30.77
CA PHE A 61 9.63 1.72 -30.40
C PHE A 61 11.08 1.57 -30.87
N GLY A 62 11.83 2.68 -30.93
CA GLY A 62 13.26 2.69 -31.24
C GLY A 62 14.08 1.95 -30.20
N THR A 63 13.66 1.99 -28.93
CA THR A 63 14.14 1.11 -27.86
C THR A 63 12.97 0.35 -27.26
N HIS A 64 12.86 -0.95 -27.54
CA HIS A 64 11.80 -1.81 -27.02
C HIS A 64 12.36 -3.07 -26.38
N VAL A 65 11.56 -3.68 -25.52
CA VAL A 65 11.77 -5.03 -24.99
C VAL A 65 10.78 -5.96 -25.67
N THR A 66 11.27 -7.09 -26.16
CA THR A 66 10.43 -8.17 -26.69
C THR A 66 10.13 -9.16 -25.57
N ILE A 67 8.87 -9.50 -25.40
CA ILE A 67 8.39 -10.46 -24.39
C ILE A 67 7.58 -11.57 -25.08
N PRO A 68 7.66 -12.82 -24.60
CA PRO A 68 6.88 -13.94 -25.15
C PRO A 68 5.38 -13.67 -25.18
N ALA A 69 4.68 -14.24 -26.17
CA ALA A 69 3.23 -14.12 -26.31
C ALA A 69 2.42 -14.67 -25.12
N THR A 70 3.01 -15.57 -24.33
CA THR A 70 2.42 -16.10 -23.09
C THR A 70 2.35 -15.07 -21.97
N ILE A 71 2.96 -13.90 -22.13
CA ILE A 71 3.03 -12.84 -21.12
C ILE A 71 2.11 -11.69 -21.54
N SER A 72 1.00 -11.53 -20.82
CA SER A 72 0.00 -10.48 -21.04
C SER A 72 0.01 -9.41 -19.93
N SER A 73 0.94 -9.51 -18.98
CA SER A 73 1.14 -8.51 -17.94
C SER A 73 2.62 -8.35 -17.58
N VAL A 74 3.01 -7.13 -17.24
CA VAL A 74 4.34 -6.83 -16.69
C VAL A 74 4.24 -5.82 -15.57
N THR A 75 5.22 -5.86 -14.68
CA THR A 75 5.42 -4.85 -13.64
C THR A 75 6.75 -4.15 -13.87
N LEU A 76 6.69 -2.83 -14.02
CA LEU A 76 7.88 -1.99 -13.99
C LEU A 76 8.24 -1.68 -12.55
N SER A 77 9.51 -1.84 -12.18
CA SER A 77 10.00 -1.52 -10.84
C SER A 77 11.40 -0.92 -10.88
N VAL A 78 11.61 0.14 -10.11
CA VAL A 78 12.94 0.68 -9.82
C VAL A 78 13.18 0.58 -8.32
N PRO A 79 14.17 -0.20 -7.86
CA PRO A 79 14.54 -0.28 -6.46
C PRO A 79 15.17 1.04 -5.99
N ARG A 80 15.08 1.29 -4.67
CA ARG A 80 15.61 2.50 -4.02
C ARG A 80 17.06 2.79 -4.38
N ALA A 81 17.91 1.76 -4.39
CA ALA A 81 19.32 1.90 -4.72
C ALA A 81 19.57 2.60 -6.08
N ARG A 82 18.66 2.46 -7.05
CA ARG A 82 18.73 3.17 -8.35
C ARG A 82 17.96 4.48 -8.35
N SER A 83 16.76 4.53 -7.75
CA SER A 83 15.95 5.75 -7.78
C SER A 83 16.52 6.88 -6.91
N ASP A 84 17.22 6.57 -5.82
CA ASP A 84 17.83 7.55 -4.92
C ASP A 84 18.88 8.40 -5.67
N THR A 85 19.71 7.77 -6.50
CA THR A 85 20.80 8.43 -7.25
C THR A 85 20.35 9.07 -8.57
N ALA A 86 19.14 8.76 -9.06
CA ALA A 86 18.63 9.27 -10.33
C ALA A 86 18.05 10.69 -10.19
N SER A 87 18.31 11.56 -11.17
CA SER A 87 17.86 12.96 -11.14
C SER A 87 16.58 13.22 -11.95
N ALA A 88 16.49 12.69 -13.17
CA ALA A 88 15.35 12.95 -14.08
C ALA A 88 14.75 11.68 -14.70
N SER A 89 15.59 10.72 -15.07
CA SER A 89 15.14 9.43 -15.60
C SER A 89 15.99 8.28 -15.06
N VAL A 90 15.43 7.08 -15.10
CA VAL A 90 16.06 5.85 -14.62
C VAL A 90 15.56 4.66 -15.42
N ASP A 91 16.38 3.62 -15.48
CA ASP A 91 16.02 2.35 -16.09
C ASP A 91 15.18 1.50 -15.12
N ALA A 92 14.05 1.00 -15.59
CA ALA A 92 13.14 0.16 -14.81
C ALA A 92 13.36 -1.33 -15.13
N ASP A 93 13.28 -2.17 -14.11
CA ASP A 93 13.23 -3.62 -14.34
C ASP A 93 11.84 -4.01 -14.81
N VAL A 94 11.79 -4.91 -15.77
CA VAL A 94 10.56 -5.52 -16.26
C VAL A 94 10.40 -6.86 -15.55
N LEU A 95 9.38 -6.95 -14.70
CA LEU A 95 9.07 -8.10 -13.86
C LEU A 95 7.81 -8.80 -14.35
N ILE A 96 7.74 -10.11 -14.16
CA ILE A 96 6.55 -10.94 -14.40
C ILE A 96 6.24 -11.81 -13.18
N GLY A 97 5.00 -12.29 -13.11
CA GLY A 97 4.49 -13.06 -11.98
C GLY A 97 3.91 -12.18 -10.87
N SER A 98 3.79 -12.75 -9.68
CA SER A 98 3.24 -12.10 -8.49
C SER A 98 4.23 -12.17 -7.33
N SER A 99 4.13 -11.24 -6.38
CA SER A 99 4.92 -11.28 -5.15
C SER A 99 4.49 -12.50 -4.31
N PRO A 100 5.44 -13.26 -3.72
CA PRO A 100 6.89 -12.98 -3.64
C PRO A 100 7.71 -13.47 -4.84
N ASN A 101 7.14 -14.26 -5.75
CA ASN A 101 7.85 -14.97 -6.83
C ASN A 101 7.94 -14.17 -8.13
N LEU A 102 8.44 -12.93 -8.05
CA LEU A 102 8.63 -12.08 -9.22
C LEU A 102 9.92 -12.42 -9.96
N ILE A 103 9.85 -12.50 -11.29
CA ILE A 103 10.99 -12.80 -12.16
C ILE A 103 11.32 -11.56 -12.97
N ARG A 104 12.56 -11.09 -12.89
CA ARG A 104 13.08 -10.03 -13.77
C ARG A 104 13.45 -10.64 -15.13
N ILE A 105 12.78 -10.20 -16.18
CA ILE A 105 13.01 -10.69 -17.55
C ILE A 105 13.79 -9.71 -18.41
N ALA A 106 13.75 -8.41 -18.10
CA ALA A 106 14.44 -7.38 -18.87
C ALA A 106 14.63 -6.09 -18.07
N THR A 107 15.23 -5.11 -18.74
CA THR A 107 15.25 -3.71 -18.29
C THR A 107 14.72 -2.84 -19.43
N ILE A 108 13.88 -1.87 -19.08
CA ILE A 108 13.33 -0.88 -20.00
C ILE A 108 13.84 0.50 -19.61
N ARG A 109 14.24 1.28 -20.61
CA ARG A 109 14.89 2.58 -20.38
C ARG A 109 13.88 3.71 -20.30
N GLY A 110 14.28 4.78 -19.62
CA GLY A 110 13.61 6.08 -19.74
C GLY A 110 12.38 6.28 -18.87
N LEU A 111 12.26 5.61 -17.72
CA LEU A 111 11.25 5.96 -16.73
C LEU A 111 11.58 7.35 -16.18
N ARG A 112 10.70 8.33 -16.41
CA ARG A 112 10.88 9.70 -15.96
C ARG A 112 10.39 9.83 -14.52
N LEU A 113 11.22 10.41 -13.66
CA LEU A 113 10.93 10.64 -12.25
C LEU A 113 10.33 12.03 -12.04
N ASN A 114 9.37 12.15 -11.13
CA ASN A 114 8.58 13.36 -10.91
C ASN A 114 7.96 13.92 -12.20
N ALA A 115 7.46 13.03 -13.05
CA ALA A 115 6.93 13.37 -14.36
C ALA A 115 5.89 12.35 -14.83
N ASN A 116 5.12 12.77 -15.84
CA ASN A 116 4.19 11.87 -16.54
C ASN A 116 4.95 10.90 -17.45
N ASN A 117 4.51 9.65 -17.45
CA ASN A 117 5.05 8.56 -18.24
C ASN A 117 3.95 7.92 -19.11
N VAL A 118 4.36 7.32 -20.22
CA VAL A 118 3.48 6.54 -21.10
C VAL A 118 4.16 5.22 -21.41
N PHE A 119 3.47 4.12 -21.14
CA PHE A 119 3.88 2.76 -21.48
C PHE A 119 3.16 2.33 -22.77
N TYR A 120 3.89 1.74 -23.70
CA TYR A 120 3.37 1.31 -24.99
C TYR A 120 3.55 -0.20 -25.15
N VAL A 121 2.56 -0.86 -25.75
CA VAL A 121 2.63 -2.28 -26.11
C VAL A 121 2.07 -2.49 -27.51
N LYS A 122 2.65 -3.43 -28.27
CA LYS A 122 2.12 -3.92 -29.54
C LYS A 122 2.38 -5.42 -29.68
N SER A 123 1.50 -6.14 -30.35
CA SER A 123 1.69 -7.55 -30.69
C SER A 123 2.40 -7.70 -32.02
N VAL A 124 3.12 -8.81 -32.17
CA VAL A 124 3.79 -9.24 -33.39
C VAL A 124 3.41 -10.71 -33.61
N ASP A 125 2.92 -11.03 -34.80
CA ASP A 125 2.55 -12.40 -35.15
C ASP A 125 3.74 -13.22 -35.70
N VAL A 126 3.49 -14.48 -36.04
CA VAL A 126 4.48 -15.40 -36.63
C VAL A 126 4.90 -15.02 -38.05
N ALA A 127 4.12 -14.19 -38.76
CA ALA A 127 4.44 -13.63 -40.07
C ALA A 127 5.23 -12.30 -39.99
N ASN A 128 5.46 -11.80 -38.77
CA ASN A 128 6.05 -10.49 -38.43
C ASN A 128 5.16 -9.27 -38.76
N ASP A 129 3.86 -9.44 -38.99
CA ASP A 129 2.96 -8.29 -38.98
C ASP A 129 2.78 -7.77 -37.55
N VAL A 130 2.57 -6.46 -37.45
CA VAL A 130 2.62 -5.74 -36.18
C VAL A 130 1.31 -4.98 -35.97
N SER A 131 0.77 -5.07 -34.76
CA SER A 131 -0.43 -4.34 -34.39
C SER A 131 -0.19 -2.82 -34.32
N ALA A 132 -1.29 -2.05 -34.36
CA ALA A 132 -1.26 -0.71 -33.77
C ALA A 132 -0.87 -0.82 -32.28
N PHE A 133 -0.17 0.19 -31.74
CA PHE A 133 0.20 0.17 -30.33
C PHE A 133 -0.98 0.54 -29.44
N LEU A 134 -1.06 -0.13 -28.29
CA LEU A 134 -1.86 0.29 -27.15
C LEU A 134 -0.98 1.17 -26.25
N LYS A 135 -1.55 2.23 -25.68
CA LYS A 135 -0.84 3.14 -24.77
C LYS A 135 -1.46 3.10 -23.38
N PHE A 136 -0.63 3.13 -22.35
CA PHE A 136 -1.03 3.25 -20.96
C PHE A 136 -0.42 4.52 -20.38
N PRO A 137 -1.22 5.37 -19.73
CA PRO A 137 -2.66 5.27 -19.60
C PRO A 137 -3.39 5.62 -20.91
N ALA A 138 -4.68 5.28 -20.98
CA ALA A 138 -5.54 5.61 -22.11
C ALA A 138 -5.65 7.12 -22.38
N THR A 139 -6.09 7.51 -23.58
CA THR A 139 -6.26 8.92 -23.97
C THR A 139 -7.08 9.70 -22.93
N GLY A 140 -6.60 10.88 -22.53
CA GLY A 140 -7.25 11.73 -21.53
C GLY A 140 -6.89 11.40 -20.08
N ARG A 141 -6.05 10.39 -19.85
CA ARG A 141 -5.52 10.03 -18.52
C ARG A 141 -4.01 10.28 -18.46
N ASN A 142 -3.49 10.37 -17.24
CA ASN A 142 -2.07 10.60 -16.95
C ASN A 142 -1.57 9.56 -15.94
N TRP A 143 -0.29 9.20 -16.04
CA TRP A 143 0.41 8.34 -15.09
C TRP A 143 1.67 9.09 -14.64
N TYR A 144 1.60 9.68 -13.46
CA TYR A 144 2.71 10.41 -12.85
C TYR A 144 3.53 9.48 -11.96
N VAL A 145 4.84 9.45 -12.17
CA VAL A 145 5.76 8.65 -11.34
C VAL A 145 6.46 9.59 -10.37
N GLN A 146 6.10 9.50 -9.10
CA GLN A 146 6.76 10.24 -8.02
C GLN A 146 8.06 9.55 -7.62
N LYS A 147 9.15 10.32 -7.53
CA LYS A 147 10.40 9.84 -6.94
C LYS A 147 10.19 9.74 -5.42
N PRO A 148 10.39 8.57 -4.80
CA PRO A 148 10.30 8.47 -3.35
C PRO A 148 11.45 9.26 -2.70
N GLN A 149 11.12 10.08 -1.71
CA GLN A 149 12.02 11.05 -1.06
C GLN A 149 12.39 10.67 0.37
N SER A 150 11.63 9.76 1.00
CA SER A 150 11.81 9.33 2.38
C SER A 150 11.96 7.82 2.50
N ARG A 151 12.49 7.35 3.63
CA ARG A 151 12.49 5.92 4.01
C ARG A 151 11.16 5.47 4.63
N ILE A 152 10.28 6.41 4.96
CA ILE A 152 8.97 6.16 5.55
C ILE A 152 7.86 6.55 4.58
N LEU A 153 6.88 5.65 4.44
CA LEU A 153 5.62 5.90 3.74
C LEU A 153 4.46 5.97 4.75
N VAL A 154 3.66 7.02 4.66
CA VAL A 154 2.39 7.12 5.37
C VAL A 154 1.25 6.81 4.40
N VAL A 155 0.51 5.73 4.66
CA VAL A 155 -0.64 5.31 3.88
C VAL A 155 -1.92 5.83 4.54
N ALA A 156 -2.62 6.69 3.81
CA ALA A 156 -3.91 7.26 4.19
C ALA A 156 -5.05 6.40 3.62
N ASP A 157 -5.63 5.57 4.48
CA ASP A 157 -6.79 4.72 4.17
C ASP A 157 -8.02 5.24 4.93
N TYR A 158 -8.39 6.49 4.62
CA TYR A 158 -9.38 7.25 5.40
C TYR A 158 -10.39 7.92 4.46
N VAL A 159 -11.66 7.57 4.60
CA VAL A 159 -12.78 8.08 3.77
C VAL A 159 -13.45 9.29 4.43
N GLY A 160 -13.51 9.32 5.76
CA GLY A 160 -14.36 10.23 6.54
C GLY A 160 -14.52 11.64 5.97
N GLY A 161 -15.78 12.02 5.73
CA GLY A 161 -16.15 13.35 5.22
C GLY A 161 -15.62 14.47 6.12
N GLY A 162 -14.91 15.43 5.52
CA GLY A 162 -14.45 16.66 6.18
C GLY A 162 -13.15 16.58 7.01
N ASP A 163 -12.76 15.41 7.52
CA ASP A 163 -11.64 15.28 8.48
C ASP A 163 -10.36 14.65 7.89
N SER A 164 -10.39 14.16 6.64
CA SER A 164 -9.23 13.50 6.01
C SER A 164 -8.02 14.43 5.87
N SER A 165 -8.22 15.72 5.61
CA SER A 165 -7.15 16.73 5.56
C SER A 165 -6.57 17.05 6.94
N ALA A 166 -7.39 17.04 7.99
CA ALA A 166 -6.95 17.26 9.36
C ALA A 166 -6.15 16.06 9.90
N VAL A 167 -6.57 14.83 9.59
CA VAL A 167 -5.81 13.62 9.96
C VAL A 167 -4.47 13.55 9.21
N ARG A 168 -4.44 13.88 7.91
CA ARG A 168 -3.18 14.02 7.16
C ARG A 168 -2.28 15.10 7.80
N SER A 169 -2.85 16.25 8.12
CA SER A 169 -2.14 17.34 8.80
C SER A 169 -1.62 16.93 10.18
N PHE A 170 -2.34 16.10 10.92
CA PHE A 170 -1.90 15.58 12.21
C PHE A 170 -0.59 14.80 12.07
N TYR A 171 -0.53 13.83 11.15
CA TYR A 171 0.72 13.07 10.93
C TYR A 171 1.85 13.97 10.43
N LYS A 172 1.56 14.87 9.47
CA LYS A 172 2.56 15.76 8.86
C LYS A 172 3.11 16.82 9.82
N VAL A 173 2.23 17.62 10.39
CA VAL A 173 2.57 18.85 11.11
C VAL A 173 2.70 18.62 12.61
N SER A 174 1.95 17.68 13.17
CA SER A 174 1.92 17.47 14.63
C SER A 174 2.78 16.29 15.09
N VAL A 175 2.98 15.26 14.26
CA VAL A 175 3.75 14.07 14.65
C VAL A 175 5.14 14.09 14.01
N PHE A 176 5.25 13.86 12.71
CA PHE A 176 6.54 13.61 12.05
C PHE A 176 7.38 14.88 11.86
N ALA A 177 6.81 16.07 12.04
CA ALA A 177 7.58 17.30 12.20
C ALA A 177 8.51 17.27 13.42
N PHE A 178 8.21 16.46 14.44
CA PHE A 178 8.93 16.41 15.71
C PHE A 178 9.59 15.06 16.00
N VAL A 179 9.02 13.94 15.54
CA VAL A 179 9.61 12.61 15.69
C VAL A 179 11.05 12.63 15.16
N ALA A 180 12.00 12.12 15.96
CA ALA A 180 13.41 12.04 15.59
C ALA A 180 14.04 13.41 15.27
N GLY A 181 13.61 14.47 15.97
CA GLY A 181 14.05 15.83 15.69
C GLY A 181 13.67 16.33 14.29
N GLY A 182 12.61 15.77 13.69
CA GLY A 182 12.14 16.13 12.36
C GLY A 182 12.84 15.38 11.20
N LYS A 183 13.67 14.37 11.47
CA LYS A 183 14.31 13.51 10.44
C LYS A 183 13.30 12.96 9.43
N PHE A 184 12.06 12.73 9.87
CA PHE A 184 10.99 12.16 9.05
C PHE A 184 9.89 13.17 8.64
N ALA A 185 10.14 14.48 8.77
CA ALA A 185 9.14 15.51 8.48
C ALA A 185 8.66 15.51 7.01
N ASN A 186 9.53 15.10 6.10
CA ASN A 186 9.25 14.99 4.66
C ASN A 186 8.96 13.54 4.24
N PHE A 187 8.10 12.83 4.97
CA PHE A 187 7.69 11.49 4.59
C PHE A 187 6.91 11.46 3.26
N ASP A 188 7.01 10.33 2.57
CA ASP A 188 6.20 10.06 1.39
C ASP A 188 4.79 9.64 1.82
N GLN A 189 3.77 10.03 1.05
CA GLN A 189 2.38 9.74 1.38
C GLN A 189 1.68 9.02 0.22
N LEU A 190 0.87 8.01 0.52
CA LEU A 190 -0.02 7.36 -0.44
C LEU A 190 -1.44 7.42 0.07
N ASP A 191 -2.34 8.02 -0.70
CA ASP A 191 -3.75 8.12 -0.35
C ASP A 191 -4.57 7.12 -1.16
N LEU A 192 -5.16 6.13 -0.47
CA LEU A 192 -5.93 5.04 -1.08
C LEU A 192 -7.38 5.42 -1.34
N ARG A 193 -7.85 6.56 -0.83
CA ARG A 193 -9.26 6.98 -0.85
C ARG A 193 -9.54 8.18 -1.74
N THR A 194 -8.49 8.82 -2.26
CA THR A 194 -8.64 9.93 -3.19
C THR A 194 -9.45 9.48 -4.40
N GLY A 195 -10.59 10.16 -4.64
CA GLY A 195 -11.44 9.89 -5.80
C GLY A 195 -12.21 8.56 -5.76
N THR A 196 -12.36 7.91 -4.60
CA THR A 196 -13.30 6.78 -4.45
C THR A 196 -14.73 7.22 -4.69
N THR A 197 -15.54 6.34 -5.28
CA THR A 197 -16.98 6.54 -5.49
C THR A 197 -17.74 5.32 -4.97
N ALA A 198 -19.08 5.35 -5.02
CA ALA A 198 -19.89 4.18 -4.66
C ALA A 198 -19.62 2.97 -5.56
N THR A 199 -19.23 3.19 -6.82
CA THR A 199 -18.94 2.14 -7.81
C THR A 199 -17.47 1.77 -7.89
N ARG A 200 -16.57 2.68 -7.46
CA ARG A 200 -15.13 2.45 -7.43
C ARG A 200 -14.63 2.50 -5.97
N PRO A 201 -14.52 1.35 -5.29
CA PRO A 201 -14.17 1.29 -3.86
C PRO A 201 -12.70 1.66 -3.58
N PHE A 202 -11.87 1.71 -4.62
CA PHE A 202 -10.45 2.04 -4.53
C PHE A 202 -10.15 3.41 -5.17
N GLY A 203 -9.28 4.19 -4.53
CA GLY A 203 -8.91 5.51 -5.00
C GLY A 203 -8.16 5.50 -6.33
N VAL A 204 -8.01 6.69 -6.91
CA VAL A 204 -7.35 6.91 -8.21
C VAL A 204 -5.85 6.59 -8.21
N ASN A 205 -5.24 6.50 -7.03
CA ASN A 205 -3.83 6.16 -6.84
C ASN A 205 -3.61 4.68 -6.50
N VAL A 206 -4.67 3.88 -6.42
CA VAL A 206 -4.60 2.44 -6.20
C VAL A 206 -4.57 1.75 -7.57
N PRO A 207 -3.66 0.78 -7.80
CA PRO A 207 -3.69 -0.05 -9.01
C PRO A 207 -5.02 -0.78 -9.16
N ALA A 208 -5.35 -1.21 -10.38
CA ALA A 208 -6.47 -2.12 -10.61
C ALA A 208 -6.33 -3.38 -9.74
N LEU A 209 -7.44 -4.04 -9.38
CA LEU A 209 -7.44 -5.11 -8.38
C LEU A 209 -6.44 -6.23 -8.70
N GLN A 210 -6.44 -6.69 -9.94
CA GLN A 210 -5.53 -7.73 -10.45
C GLN A 210 -4.06 -7.29 -10.56
N GLN A 211 -3.79 -5.99 -10.38
CA GLN A 211 -2.45 -5.40 -10.40
C GLN A 211 -1.94 -5.04 -9.00
N ILE A 212 -2.78 -5.08 -7.95
CA ILE A 212 -2.39 -4.74 -6.57
C ILE A 212 -1.19 -5.58 -6.14
N ASN A 213 -1.24 -6.89 -6.39
CA ASN A 213 -0.07 -7.75 -6.34
C ASN A 213 0.41 -8.01 -7.78
N PRO A 214 1.59 -7.49 -8.20
CA PRO A 214 2.68 -7.01 -7.35
C PRO A 214 2.82 -5.48 -7.19
N ALA A 215 2.06 -4.64 -7.90
CA ALA A 215 2.37 -3.21 -8.00
C ALA A 215 2.43 -2.49 -6.64
N LEU A 216 1.38 -2.65 -5.83
CA LEU A 216 1.29 -1.98 -4.54
C LEU A 216 2.20 -2.65 -3.52
N THR A 217 2.32 -3.98 -3.53
CA THR A 217 3.25 -4.71 -2.65
C THR A 217 4.69 -4.27 -2.87
N LYS A 218 5.14 -4.17 -4.13
CA LYS A 218 6.48 -3.64 -4.46
C LYS A 218 6.62 -2.15 -4.18
N THR A 219 5.55 -1.38 -4.27
CA THR A 219 5.54 0.03 -3.83
C THR A 219 5.83 0.14 -2.34
N LEU A 220 5.19 -0.69 -1.49
CA LEU A 220 5.47 -0.70 -0.05
C LEU A 220 6.92 -1.13 0.24
N LYS A 221 7.45 -2.12 -0.49
CA LYS A 221 8.85 -2.57 -0.38
C LYS A 221 9.89 -1.52 -0.84
N LEU A 222 9.48 -0.33 -1.31
CA LEU A 222 10.39 0.81 -1.49
C LEU A 222 10.74 1.52 -0.16
N TYR A 223 10.07 1.16 0.94
CA TYR A 223 10.15 1.86 2.21
C TYR A 223 10.53 0.93 3.35
N ASP A 224 11.37 1.44 4.24
CA ASP A 224 11.85 0.72 5.41
C ASP A 224 10.74 0.58 6.46
N ALA A 225 9.85 1.57 6.53
CA ALA A 225 8.61 1.51 7.32
C ALA A 225 7.39 2.11 6.60
N VAL A 226 6.24 1.49 6.83
CA VAL A 226 4.92 1.94 6.41
C VAL A 226 4.07 2.22 7.65
N ILE A 227 3.46 3.41 7.71
CA ILE A 227 2.44 3.74 8.70
C ILE A 227 1.10 3.76 7.98
N TRP A 228 0.29 2.74 8.22
CA TRP A 228 -1.04 2.60 7.64
C TRP A 228 -2.09 2.98 8.67
N TYR A 229 -2.79 4.08 8.42
CA TYR A 229 -3.89 4.50 9.29
C TYR A 229 -5.23 4.46 8.57
N THR A 230 -6.25 4.03 9.30
CA THR A 230 -7.61 3.91 8.76
C THR A 230 -8.66 4.62 9.61
N ASP A 231 -9.85 4.82 9.03
CA ASP A 231 -11.07 5.11 9.78
C ASP A 231 -11.86 3.83 10.08
N GLY A 232 -13.15 3.95 10.41
CA GLY A 232 -14.06 2.83 10.64
C GLY A 232 -14.46 2.04 9.39
N THR A 233 -13.90 2.35 8.23
CA THR A 233 -14.17 1.69 6.96
C THR A 233 -12.89 1.24 6.27
N PRO A 234 -11.98 0.49 6.89
CA PRO A 234 -10.66 0.14 6.32
C PRO A 234 -10.74 -0.56 4.95
N SER A 235 -9.75 -0.33 4.07
CA SER A 235 -9.61 -1.02 2.77
C SER A 235 -9.05 -2.42 2.99
N LEU A 236 -9.79 -3.28 3.69
CA LEU A 236 -9.34 -4.62 4.11
C LEU A 236 -8.94 -5.50 2.94
N THR A 237 -9.63 -5.41 1.80
CA THR A 237 -9.24 -6.12 0.57
C THR A 237 -7.82 -5.76 0.13
N VAL A 238 -7.53 -4.45 -0.01
CA VAL A 238 -6.20 -3.97 -0.40
C VAL A 238 -5.16 -4.38 0.62
N ALA A 239 -5.45 -4.16 1.91
CA ALA A 239 -4.56 -4.50 3.01
C ALA A 239 -4.19 -5.99 3.00
N ARG A 240 -5.17 -6.89 2.78
CA ARG A 240 -4.97 -8.36 2.77
C ARG A 240 -4.05 -8.81 1.64
N TYR A 241 -4.11 -8.16 0.48
CA TYR A 241 -3.23 -8.49 -0.64
C TYR A 241 -1.77 -8.08 -0.43
N VAL A 242 -1.50 -7.02 0.34
CA VAL A 242 -0.17 -6.37 0.32
C VAL A 242 0.57 -6.45 1.64
N LEU A 243 -0.13 -6.37 2.78
CA LEU A 243 0.54 -6.14 4.06
C LEU A 243 1.28 -7.38 4.54
N PHE A 244 0.65 -8.56 4.48
CA PHE A 244 1.30 -9.80 4.92
C PHE A 244 2.61 -10.03 4.17
N ASP A 245 2.62 -9.96 2.84
CA ASP A 245 3.86 -10.09 2.05
C ASP A 245 4.88 -8.97 2.37
N TYR A 246 4.41 -7.76 2.67
CA TYR A 246 5.31 -6.65 3.01
C TYR A 246 6.03 -6.82 4.35
N TRP A 247 5.34 -7.21 5.43
CA TRP A 247 5.97 -7.27 6.76
C TRP A 247 6.54 -8.64 7.12
N SER A 248 6.03 -9.72 6.51
CA SER A 248 6.52 -11.09 6.78
C SER A 248 7.69 -11.52 5.89
N SER A 249 7.90 -10.87 4.75
CA SER A 249 9.00 -11.21 3.84
C SER A 249 10.37 -10.73 4.34
N PRO A 250 11.45 -11.47 4.08
CA PRO A 250 12.82 -11.02 4.40
C PRO A 250 13.24 -9.73 3.67
N ASP A 251 12.77 -9.51 2.43
CA ASP A 251 12.96 -8.28 1.65
C ASP A 251 11.91 -7.20 1.97
N GLY A 252 11.11 -7.44 3.00
CA GLY A 252 10.07 -6.57 3.52
C GLY A 252 10.55 -5.50 4.50
N GLY A 253 9.66 -4.58 4.83
CA GLY A 253 9.91 -3.51 5.79
C GLY A 253 9.18 -3.71 7.11
N HIS A 254 8.88 -2.60 7.78
CA HIS A 254 8.19 -2.57 9.06
C HIS A 254 6.84 -1.89 8.94
N LEU A 255 5.82 -2.35 9.66
CA LEU A 255 4.46 -1.84 9.56
C LEU A 255 3.97 -1.31 10.91
N ILE A 256 3.41 -0.11 10.92
CA ILE A 256 2.51 0.35 11.98
C ILE A 256 1.11 0.41 11.39
N PHE A 257 0.21 -0.43 11.85
CA PHE A 257 -1.18 -0.44 11.44
C PHE A 257 -2.08 0.07 12.57
N THR A 258 -2.86 1.12 12.30
CA THR A 258 -3.81 1.70 13.26
C THR A 258 -5.18 1.92 12.63
N THR A 259 -6.24 1.55 13.35
CA THR A 259 -7.62 1.62 12.85
C THR A 259 -8.55 2.21 13.90
N ALA A 260 -9.66 2.79 13.41
CA ALA A 260 -10.82 3.08 14.23
C ALA A 260 -11.92 2.04 13.97
N PHE A 261 -12.82 1.87 14.93
CA PHE A 261 -14.04 1.09 14.71
C PHE A 261 -15.24 1.97 15.04
N LEU A 262 -16.13 2.13 14.06
CA LEU A 262 -17.30 3.02 14.16
C LEU A 262 -18.63 2.25 14.23
N SER A 263 -18.58 0.92 14.16
CA SER A 263 -19.74 0.04 14.29
C SER A 263 -19.43 -1.14 15.21
N PRO A 264 -20.38 -1.57 16.06
CA PRO A 264 -20.24 -2.77 16.88
C PRO A 264 -20.48 -4.06 16.09
N THR A 265 -21.04 -3.99 14.88
CA THR A 265 -21.54 -5.15 14.11
C THR A 265 -20.96 -5.22 12.71
N PHE A 266 -19.64 -5.09 12.57
CA PHE A 266 -19.01 -5.35 11.28
C PHE A 266 -18.69 -6.84 11.15
N PRO A 267 -19.11 -7.50 10.06
CA PRO A 267 -19.25 -8.95 10.04
C PRO A 267 -17.95 -9.76 10.07
N ASP A 268 -16.76 -9.15 9.97
CA ASP A 268 -15.50 -9.91 9.91
C ASP A 268 -14.25 -9.14 10.42
N TYR A 269 -14.37 -8.32 11.47
CA TYR A 269 -13.14 -7.72 12.03
C TYR A 269 -12.16 -8.78 12.52
N GLY A 270 -12.66 -9.84 13.18
CA GLY A 270 -11.82 -10.91 13.73
C GLY A 270 -10.98 -11.63 12.67
N GLY A 271 -11.60 -12.10 11.58
CA GLY A 271 -10.88 -12.79 10.50
C GLY A 271 -10.00 -11.84 9.70
N ALA A 272 -10.51 -10.65 9.37
CA ALA A 272 -9.75 -9.69 8.58
C ALA A 272 -8.46 -9.21 9.21
N PHE A 273 -8.46 -8.89 10.50
CA PHE A 273 -7.25 -8.42 11.15
C PHE A 273 -6.28 -9.56 11.49
N ARG A 274 -6.76 -10.78 11.70
CA ARG A 274 -5.88 -11.95 11.90
C ARG A 274 -4.97 -12.20 10.69
N ASP A 275 -5.48 -12.01 9.48
CA ASP A 275 -4.69 -12.21 8.26
C ASP A 275 -3.68 -11.06 8.00
N LEU A 276 -3.78 -9.96 8.75
CA LEU A 276 -3.02 -8.73 8.55
C LEU A 276 -2.01 -8.43 9.67
N ALA A 277 -2.37 -8.78 10.90
CA ALA A 277 -1.72 -8.36 12.13
C ALA A 277 -1.22 -9.58 12.93
N PRO A 278 -0.25 -9.41 13.84
CA PRO A 278 0.31 -10.51 14.62
C PRO A 278 -0.60 -10.89 15.80
N ILE A 279 -1.85 -11.22 15.50
CA ILE A 279 -2.91 -11.54 16.46
C ILE A 279 -3.46 -12.93 16.17
N ASP A 280 -3.94 -13.61 17.21
CA ASP A 280 -4.68 -14.86 17.04
C ASP A 280 -6.15 -14.56 16.69
N SER A 281 -6.74 -13.58 17.38
CA SER A 281 -8.11 -13.14 17.14
C SER A 281 -8.38 -11.74 17.69
N MET A 282 -9.54 -11.20 17.31
CA MET A 282 -10.16 -10.07 17.98
C MET A 282 -11.50 -10.50 18.56
N SER A 283 -11.91 -9.90 19.66
CA SER A 283 -13.24 -10.10 20.23
C SER A 283 -14.32 -9.82 19.18
N ALA A 284 -15.36 -10.64 19.15
CA ALA A 284 -16.55 -10.39 18.32
C ALA A 284 -17.41 -9.24 18.86
N VAL A 285 -17.24 -8.89 20.14
CA VAL A 285 -18.01 -7.85 20.82
C VAL A 285 -17.05 -6.75 21.30
N PRO A 286 -17.35 -5.46 21.05
CA PRO A 286 -16.54 -4.38 21.58
C PRO A 286 -16.73 -4.25 23.10
N LEU A 287 -15.88 -3.45 23.74
CA LEU A 287 -16.09 -3.06 25.13
C LEU A 287 -17.47 -2.41 25.31
N ASN A 288 -18.11 -2.66 26.45
CA ASN A 288 -19.37 -2.02 26.85
C ASN A 288 -19.15 -0.55 27.30
N ARG A 289 -18.44 0.20 26.46
CA ARG A 289 -18.09 1.61 26.60
C ARG A 289 -17.80 2.13 25.20
N THR A 290 -18.43 3.24 24.83
CA THR A 290 -18.26 3.87 23.51
C THR A 290 -17.57 5.22 23.58
N LYS A 291 -17.38 5.79 24.78
CA LYS A 291 -16.72 7.09 24.99
C LYS A 291 -15.38 6.92 25.69
N PHE A 292 -14.29 7.17 24.99
CA PHE A 292 -12.93 7.01 25.52
C PHE A 292 -12.23 8.35 25.70
N SER A 293 -11.53 8.49 26.82
CA SER A 293 -10.72 9.64 27.24
C SER A 293 -9.66 9.15 28.23
N GLY A 294 -8.69 10.01 28.56
CA GLY A 294 -7.61 9.65 29.48
C GLY A 294 -6.46 8.95 28.75
N TYR A 295 -5.90 7.91 29.38
CA TYR A 295 -4.64 7.29 28.96
C TYR A 295 -4.81 5.85 28.48
N VAL A 296 -4.00 5.48 27.49
CA VAL A 296 -3.70 4.11 27.11
C VAL A 296 -2.36 3.75 27.75
N ASN A 297 -2.36 2.71 28.57
CA ASN A 297 -1.19 2.35 29.36
C ASN A 297 -0.35 1.32 28.60
N PRO A 298 0.98 1.45 28.62
CA PRO A 298 1.84 0.45 28.03
C PRO A 298 1.75 -0.85 28.83
N ASP A 299 2.03 -1.97 28.17
CA ASP A 299 2.19 -3.24 28.87
C ASP A 299 3.46 -3.20 29.75
N SER A 300 3.30 -3.47 31.04
CA SER A 300 4.36 -3.37 32.04
C SER A 300 5.09 -4.68 32.32
N THR A 301 4.75 -5.77 31.61
CA THR A 301 5.37 -7.09 31.86
C THR A 301 6.88 -7.11 31.60
N SER A 302 7.37 -6.20 30.75
CA SER A 302 8.80 -6.06 30.42
C SER A 302 9.24 -4.59 30.47
N PRO A 303 9.63 -4.06 31.65
CA PRO A 303 9.90 -2.62 31.86
C PRO A 303 10.95 -2.02 30.92
N ALA A 304 12.00 -2.78 30.57
CA ALA A 304 13.05 -2.33 29.64
C ALA A 304 12.54 -2.11 28.21
N THR A 305 11.42 -2.75 27.85
CA THR A 305 10.85 -2.70 26.51
C THR A 305 9.52 -1.96 26.44
N MET A 306 9.19 -1.26 27.52
CA MET A 306 7.93 -0.57 27.70
C MET A 306 7.80 0.61 26.74
N TYR A 307 6.64 0.72 26.12
CA TYR A 307 6.27 1.89 25.33
C TYR A 307 5.88 3.06 26.24
N PRO A 308 5.90 4.32 25.75
CA PRO A 308 5.40 5.45 26.52
C PRO A 308 3.89 5.37 26.70
N VAL A 309 3.37 5.96 27.77
CA VAL A 309 1.93 6.20 27.89
C VAL A 309 1.48 7.10 26.74
N ILE A 310 0.28 6.89 26.20
CA ILE A 310 -0.34 7.79 25.21
C ILE A 310 -1.72 8.25 25.71
N GLY A 311 -2.03 9.52 25.49
CA GLY A 311 -3.27 10.15 25.96
C GLY A 311 -4.21 10.51 24.81
N PHE A 312 -5.51 10.39 25.05
CA PHE A 312 -6.53 10.92 24.13
C PHE A 312 -6.57 12.45 24.19
N LYS A 313 -6.64 13.13 23.04
CA LYS A 313 -6.67 14.61 22.99
C LYS A 313 -7.99 15.23 23.48
N LYS A 314 -9.06 14.43 23.46
CA LYS A 314 -10.40 14.75 23.96
C LYS A 314 -11.19 13.46 24.14
N THR A 315 -12.44 13.54 24.59
CA THR A 315 -13.34 12.40 24.57
C THR A 315 -13.74 12.05 23.13
N TYR A 316 -13.57 10.78 22.75
CA TYR A 316 -13.96 10.25 21.45
C TYR A 316 -15.05 9.19 21.57
N SER A 317 -15.97 9.20 20.60
CA SER A 317 -16.92 8.10 20.40
C SER A 317 -16.32 7.07 19.45
N LEU A 318 -15.92 5.91 19.97
CA LEU A 318 -15.34 4.82 19.19
C LEU A 318 -15.67 3.46 19.84
N PHE A 319 -15.65 2.40 19.05
CA PHE A 319 -15.70 1.03 19.55
C PHE A 319 -14.28 0.51 19.71
N VAL A 320 -13.99 -0.12 20.85
CA VAL A 320 -12.73 -0.83 21.07
C VAL A 320 -13.02 -2.31 21.14
N PHE A 321 -12.31 -3.08 20.33
CA PHE A 321 -12.37 -4.52 20.36
C PHE A 321 -11.13 -5.07 21.08
N PRO A 322 -11.29 -5.87 22.15
CA PRO A 322 -10.17 -6.60 22.75
C PRO A 322 -9.41 -7.40 21.70
N VAL A 323 -8.07 -7.30 21.76
CA VAL A 323 -7.15 -7.99 20.87
C VAL A 323 -6.50 -9.15 21.61
N TYR A 324 -6.50 -10.34 21.00
CA TYR A 324 -5.81 -11.51 21.51
C TYR A 324 -4.54 -11.74 20.69
N SER A 325 -3.38 -11.49 21.31
CA SER A 325 -2.05 -11.73 20.74
C SER A 325 -1.84 -13.21 20.43
N ASN A 326 -1.12 -13.51 19.36
CA ASN A 326 -0.63 -14.87 19.13
C ASN A 326 0.58 -15.17 20.05
N ILE A 327 1.05 -16.42 20.08
CA ILE A 327 2.16 -16.83 20.95
C ILE A 327 3.49 -16.13 20.61
N ALA A 328 3.65 -15.69 19.37
CA ALA A 328 4.84 -15.01 18.88
C ALA A 328 4.72 -13.49 18.97
N SER A 329 3.66 -12.93 19.58
CA SER A 329 3.48 -11.49 19.71
C SER A 329 3.42 -11.04 21.16
N ARG A 330 4.01 -9.88 21.40
CA ARG A 330 3.98 -9.20 22.70
C ARG A 330 2.87 -8.16 22.72
N LYS A 331 2.22 -8.04 23.87
CA LYS A 331 1.31 -6.93 24.15
C LYS A 331 2.14 -5.66 24.33
N ILE A 332 1.69 -4.55 23.79
CA ILE A 332 2.36 -3.25 23.95
C ILE A 332 1.46 -2.20 24.61
N TYR A 333 0.14 -2.32 24.44
CA TYR A 333 -0.82 -1.37 25.01
C TYR A 333 -2.05 -2.05 25.55
N THR A 334 -2.52 -1.51 26.66
CA THR A 334 -3.76 -1.89 27.28
C THR A 334 -4.60 -0.66 27.63
N LEU A 335 -5.92 -0.82 27.57
CA LEU A 335 -6.86 0.16 28.10
C LEU A 335 -7.33 -0.25 29.50
N PRO A 336 -7.42 0.70 30.44
CA PRO A 336 -8.14 0.46 31.68
C PRO A 336 -9.62 0.20 31.38
N TYR A 337 -10.08 -1.02 31.67
CA TYR A 337 -11.50 -1.30 31.95
C TYR A 337 -11.88 -0.49 33.23
N PRO A 338 -13.14 -0.02 33.44
CA PRO A 338 -13.42 1.18 34.23
C PRO A 338 -12.65 1.23 35.55
N ALA A 339 -12.13 2.43 35.83
CA ALA A 339 -11.10 2.75 36.82
C ALA A 339 -11.00 1.72 37.97
N GLY A 340 -9.92 0.94 37.97
CA GLY A 340 -9.60 0.01 39.06
C GLY A 340 -10.00 -1.45 38.84
N SER A 341 -10.66 -1.81 37.72
CA SER A 341 -11.00 -3.21 37.42
C SER A 341 -10.02 -3.86 36.44
N GLN A 342 -9.37 -4.93 36.90
CA GLN A 342 -8.77 -5.95 36.04
C GLN A 342 -9.89 -6.81 35.41
N PRO A 343 -9.69 -7.36 34.19
CA PRO A 343 -8.47 -7.29 33.40
C PRO A 343 -8.36 -6.03 32.51
N PHE A 344 -7.14 -5.53 32.35
CA PHE A 344 -6.84 -4.53 31.32
C PHE A 344 -7.08 -5.10 29.91
N THR A 345 -7.75 -4.34 29.05
CA THR A 345 -8.05 -4.78 27.69
C THR A 345 -6.85 -4.54 26.79
N THR A 346 -6.29 -5.58 26.19
CA THR A 346 -5.22 -5.42 25.19
C THR A 346 -5.77 -4.77 23.92
N VAL A 347 -5.09 -3.72 23.47
CA VAL A 347 -5.48 -2.92 22.29
C VAL A 347 -4.33 -2.70 21.32
N GLY A 348 -3.10 -3.03 21.72
CA GLY A 348 -1.93 -2.97 20.85
C GLY A 348 -1.01 -4.15 21.06
N VAL A 349 -0.48 -4.67 19.95
CA VAL A 349 0.47 -5.80 19.94
C VAL A 349 1.62 -5.52 18.97
N MET A 350 2.73 -6.21 19.18
CA MET A 350 3.88 -6.25 18.27
C MET A 350 4.34 -7.69 18.09
N ASP A 351 4.76 -8.08 16.89
CA ASP A 351 5.38 -9.38 16.65
C ASP A 351 6.76 -9.53 17.31
N ALA A 352 7.23 -10.76 17.48
CA ALA A 352 8.52 -11.07 18.09
C ALA A 352 9.70 -10.49 17.29
N ASN A 353 9.58 -10.41 15.97
CA ASN A 353 10.64 -9.89 15.09
C ASN A 353 10.59 -8.36 14.97
N LYS A 354 9.68 -7.69 15.68
CA LYS A 354 9.46 -6.24 15.64
C LYS A 354 9.17 -5.72 14.23
N ARG A 355 8.63 -6.53 13.31
CA ARG A 355 8.26 -6.13 11.94
C ARG A 355 6.90 -5.45 11.86
N ILE A 356 6.00 -5.68 12.82
CA ILE A 356 4.65 -5.13 12.78
C ILE A 356 4.17 -4.72 14.16
N ILE A 357 3.58 -3.52 14.22
CA ILE A 357 2.82 -3.01 15.35
C ILE A 357 1.37 -2.84 14.89
N PHE A 358 0.44 -3.49 15.60
CA PHE A 358 -0.99 -3.29 15.39
C PHE A 358 -1.59 -2.56 16.59
N ILE A 359 -2.38 -1.52 16.33
CA ILE A 359 -3.10 -0.75 17.35
C ILE A 359 -4.56 -0.60 16.94
N GLY A 360 -5.46 -1.24 17.69
CA GLY A 360 -6.92 -1.22 17.50
C GLY A 360 -7.60 0.07 17.98
N ILE A 361 -6.86 1.18 18.01
CA ILE A 361 -7.34 2.52 18.37
C ILE A 361 -6.67 3.52 17.41
N PRO A 362 -7.39 4.54 16.91
CA PRO A 362 -6.84 5.51 15.97
C PRO A 362 -5.78 6.40 16.63
N LEU A 363 -4.53 6.33 16.16
CA LEU A 363 -3.45 7.17 16.69
C LEU A 363 -3.67 8.68 16.46
N HIS A 364 -4.45 9.06 15.44
CA HIS A 364 -4.84 10.46 15.20
C HIS A 364 -5.83 11.03 16.23
N ALA A 365 -6.40 10.18 17.09
CA ALA A 365 -7.20 10.60 18.24
C ALA A 365 -6.33 10.93 19.48
N MET A 366 -5.04 10.64 19.42
CA MET A 366 -4.09 10.84 20.52
C MET A 366 -3.48 12.24 20.54
N MET A 367 -2.90 12.60 21.68
CA MET A 367 -2.16 13.84 21.87
C MET A 367 -0.82 13.80 21.12
N ALA A 368 -0.50 14.87 20.40
CA ALA A 368 0.79 15.09 19.74
C ALA A 368 1.44 16.34 20.34
N LEU A 369 2.19 16.15 21.43
CA LEU A 369 2.86 17.19 22.20
C LEU A 369 4.38 16.98 22.07
N PRO A 370 5.12 17.87 21.41
CA PRO A 370 6.56 17.68 21.14
C PRO A 370 7.42 17.37 22.36
N ASN A 371 7.06 17.94 23.51
CA ASN A 371 7.75 17.74 24.80
C ASN A 371 6.80 17.25 25.90
N GLY A 372 5.63 16.73 25.52
CA GLY A 372 4.59 16.35 26.47
C GLY A 372 4.72 14.89 26.90
N SER A 373 4.58 14.66 28.20
CA SER A 373 4.18 13.34 28.69
C SER A 373 2.88 12.91 28.02
N GLN A 374 2.69 11.60 27.80
CA GLN A 374 1.45 11.03 27.25
C GLN A 374 1.20 11.36 25.76
N SER A 375 2.26 11.61 24.99
CA SER A 375 2.16 11.90 23.56
C SER A 375 2.43 10.69 22.67
N VAL A 376 1.80 10.68 21.49
CA VAL A 376 2.09 9.73 20.40
C VAL A 376 3.47 9.92 19.76
N ILE A 377 4.11 11.10 19.91
CA ILE A 377 5.44 11.35 19.32
C ILE A 377 6.49 10.39 19.92
N PRO A 378 6.65 10.29 21.26
CA PRO A 378 7.50 9.27 21.88
C PRO A 378 7.15 7.83 21.48
N PHE A 379 5.89 7.53 21.19
CA PHE A 379 5.49 6.21 20.68
C PHE A 379 6.12 5.94 19.31
N PHE A 380 6.05 6.88 18.38
CA PHE A 380 6.65 6.73 17.05
C PHE A 380 8.17 6.67 17.13
N GLU A 381 8.81 7.48 17.98
CA GLU A 381 10.26 7.40 18.22
C GLU A 381 10.66 6.01 18.73
N ARG A 382 9.93 5.49 19.73
CA ARG A 382 10.17 4.14 20.24
C ARG A 382 9.94 3.07 19.18
N ALA A 383 8.87 3.17 18.40
CA ALA A 383 8.55 2.21 17.34
C ALA A 383 9.63 2.19 16.25
N LEU A 384 10.05 3.36 15.77
CA LEU A 384 11.09 3.48 14.74
C LEU A 384 12.48 3.06 15.27
N ASN A 385 12.75 3.25 16.55
CA ASN A 385 13.94 2.68 17.22
C ASN A 385 13.88 1.15 17.26
N ASP A 386 12.73 0.59 17.63
CA ASP A 386 12.53 -0.87 17.64
C ASP A 386 12.66 -1.48 16.23
N PHE A 387 12.35 -0.71 15.18
CA PHE A 387 12.56 -1.08 13.77
C PHE A 387 14.00 -0.84 13.26
N GLY A 388 14.86 -0.20 14.05
CA GLY A 388 16.23 0.16 13.63
C GLY A 388 16.32 1.24 12.55
N ILE A 389 15.29 2.08 12.41
CA ILE A 389 15.21 3.15 11.39
C ILE A 389 15.53 4.53 11.98
N HIS A 390 15.18 4.73 13.26
CA HIS A 390 15.44 5.98 13.98
C HIS A 390 16.88 6.02 14.49
#